data_AF-A0A4U0U9E6-F1
#
_entry.id   AF-A0A4U0U9E6-F1
#
_cell.length_a   1.000
_cell.length_b   1.000
_cell.length_c   1.000
_cell.angle_alpha   90.00
_cell.angle_beta   90.00
_cell.angle_gamma   90.00
#
_symmetry.space_group_name_H-M   'P 1'
#
loop_
_entity.id
_entity.type
_entity.pdbx_description
1 polymer ?
#
loop_
_entity_poly.entity_id
_entity_poly.type
_entity_poly.pdbx_seq_one_letter_code
_entity_poly.pdbx_strand_id
1 'polypeptide(L)'
;MELQAQIDWLDSLPHEHKVVIAGNHDTYLDPRSRKTLSTTDRDGRIDWKRLRYLQHSSITLSFHHGQRRLKVYGAPQIPACGGEEFAFQYPRGDDAWSETVPDGTDVLVTHTPPKHHLDLPAALGCEHLLGEVRRVQPLLHVFGHIHAGKSGLLGWLKGGREVVKWCEAQAASEKVLSRNQGLFTMFNPKIWIEFAQFVGQGVAGVLWERVWGGSSNATVMVNASLMYNNSGQLWNPPQVVEI
;
A
#
# COMPACT_ATOMS: atom_id res chain seq x y z
N MET A 1 24.01 8.73 11.92
CA MET A 1 22.77 8.91 11.14
C MET A 1 21.87 7.72 11.39
N GLU A 2 20.64 7.94 11.87
CA GLU A 2 19.66 6.88 12.19
C GLU A 2 19.40 5.96 10.99
N LEU A 3 19.21 6.53 9.80
CA LEU A 3 18.95 5.79 8.56
C LEU A 3 20.04 4.75 8.25
N GLN A 4 21.32 5.06 8.46
CA GLN A 4 22.40 4.10 8.23
C GLN A 4 22.34 2.93 9.21
N ALA A 5 22.00 3.18 10.48
CA ALA A 5 21.86 2.10 11.47
C ALA A 5 20.73 1.13 11.10
N GLN A 6 19.63 1.63 10.52
CA GLN A 6 18.54 0.77 10.01
C GLN A 6 18.99 -0.05 8.80
N ILE A 7 19.77 0.54 7.89
CA ILE A 7 20.33 -0.18 6.74
C ILE A 7 21.29 -1.29 7.18
N ASP A 8 22.17 -1.00 8.14
CA ASP A 8 23.13 -1.98 8.67
C ASP A 8 22.40 -3.15 9.35
N TRP A 9 21.33 -2.87 10.10
CA TRP A 9 20.50 -3.91 10.71
C TRP A 9 19.79 -4.75 9.65
N LEU A 10 19.14 -4.13 8.65
CA LEU A 10 18.47 -4.85 7.56
C LEU A 10 19.44 -5.69 6.72
N ASP A 11 20.66 -5.20 6.50
CA ASP A 11 21.68 -5.96 5.80
C ASP A 11 22.05 -7.23 6.56
N SER A 12 22.10 -7.18 7.90
CA SER A 12 22.46 -8.34 8.74
C SER A 12 21.49 -9.51 8.64
N LEU A 13 20.26 -9.30 8.16
CA LEU A 13 19.24 -10.34 8.05
C LEU A 13 19.61 -11.40 6.97
N PRO A 14 19.20 -12.67 7.13
CA PRO A 14 19.62 -13.76 6.25
C PRO A 14 18.88 -13.83 4.91
N HIS A 15 18.00 -12.86 4.61
CA HIS A 15 17.21 -12.86 3.39
C HIS A 15 18.07 -12.65 2.14
N GLU A 16 17.77 -13.43 1.08
CA GLU A 16 18.46 -13.37 -0.22
C GLU A 16 18.32 -11.99 -0.87
N HIS A 17 17.09 -11.48 -0.93
CA HIS A 17 16.76 -10.16 -1.48
C HIS A 17 16.16 -9.28 -0.39
N LYS A 18 16.64 -8.03 -0.29
CA LYS A 18 16.11 -6.99 0.61
C LYS A 18 15.75 -5.78 -0.22
N VAL A 19 14.46 -5.55 -0.41
CA VAL A 19 13.95 -4.39 -1.13
C VAL A 19 13.39 -3.40 -0.13
N VAL A 20 13.74 -2.12 -0.29
CA VAL A 20 13.27 -1.04 0.57
C VAL A 20 12.81 0.13 -0.29
N ILE A 21 11.80 0.84 0.19
CA ILE A 21 11.38 2.15 -0.31
C ILE A 21 11.47 3.15 0.84
N ALA A 22 11.41 4.44 0.52
CA ALA A 22 11.28 5.46 1.53
C ALA A 22 9.81 5.69 1.91
N GLY A 23 9.61 6.31 3.07
CA GLY A 23 8.35 6.87 3.52
C GLY A 23 8.47 8.32 3.96
N ASN A 24 7.39 8.85 4.53
CA ASN A 24 7.29 10.26 4.91
C ASN A 24 8.24 10.68 6.04
N HIS A 25 8.74 9.74 6.84
CA HIS A 25 9.73 10.01 7.89
C HIS A 25 11.17 9.92 7.43
N ASP A 26 11.43 9.48 6.19
CA ASP A 26 12.78 9.44 5.63
C ASP A 26 13.17 10.81 5.06
N THR A 27 13.14 11.84 5.92
CA THR A 27 13.41 13.25 5.59
C THR A 27 14.74 13.43 4.85
N TYR A 28 15.76 12.62 5.19
CA TYR A 28 17.04 12.67 4.50
C TYR A 28 16.90 12.27 3.02
N LEU A 29 15.96 11.43 2.60
CA LEU A 29 15.91 10.90 1.23
C LEU A 29 15.23 11.85 0.23
N ASP A 30 14.38 12.79 0.67
CA ASP A 30 13.76 13.80 -0.20
C ASP A 30 14.50 15.14 -0.09
N PRO A 31 15.10 15.69 -1.17
CA PRO A 31 15.77 16.98 -1.14
C PRO A 31 14.91 18.14 -0.60
N ARG A 32 13.58 18.09 -0.80
CA ARG A 32 12.65 19.13 -0.36
C ARG A 32 12.51 19.15 1.16
N SER A 33 12.48 17.99 1.81
CA SER A 33 12.37 17.89 3.27
C SER A 33 13.73 17.82 3.95
N ARG A 34 14.78 17.32 3.29
CA ARG A 34 16.18 17.31 3.79
C ARG A 34 16.64 18.68 4.27
N LYS A 35 16.12 19.78 3.69
CA LYS A 35 16.44 21.15 4.10
C LYS A 35 16.04 21.46 5.55
N THR A 36 15.09 20.71 6.14
CA THR A 36 14.64 20.88 7.53
C THR A 36 15.55 20.19 8.54
N LEU A 37 16.49 19.35 8.08
CA LEU A 37 17.48 18.71 8.93
C LEU A 37 18.60 19.68 9.34
N SER A 38 19.24 19.38 10.47
CA SER A 38 20.45 20.08 10.90
C SER A 38 21.58 19.93 9.86
N THR A 39 22.51 20.89 9.79
CA THR A 39 23.63 20.82 8.83
C THR A 39 24.42 19.51 8.96
N THR A 40 24.67 19.06 10.20
CA THR A 40 25.35 17.80 10.49
C THR A 40 24.64 16.59 9.90
N ASP A 41 23.31 16.56 9.94
CA ASP A 41 22.50 15.45 9.42
C ASP A 41 22.32 15.50 7.90
N ARG A 42 22.49 16.68 7.28
CA ARG A 42 22.36 16.86 5.82
C ARG A 42 23.55 16.32 5.04
N ASP A 43 24.74 16.37 5.62
CA ASP A 43 26.01 16.02 4.95
C ASP A 43 26.38 14.53 5.11
N GLY A 44 25.50 13.73 5.72
CA GLY A 44 25.67 12.28 5.80
C GLY A 44 25.81 11.63 4.41
N ARG A 45 26.40 10.44 4.36
CA ARG A 45 26.39 9.57 3.18
C ARG A 45 25.70 8.26 3.54
N ILE A 46 24.91 7.74 2.62
CA ILE A 46 24.27 6.42 2.77
C ILE A 46 25.11 5.38 2.04
N ASP A 47 25.42 4.29 2.73
CA ASP A 47 25.86 3.04 2.12
C ASP A 47 24.70 2.03 2.19
N TRP A 48 24.07 1.77 1.04
CA TRP A 48 22.93 0.86 0.92
C TRP A 48 23.29 -0.63 1.12
N LYS A 49 24.58 -0.99 1.20
CA LYS A 49 25.03 -2.37 1.36
C LYS A 49 24.39 -3.29 0.30
N ARG A 50 23.74 -4.39 0.71
CA ARG A 50 23.04 -5.32 -0.19
C ARG A 50 21.57 -4.95 -0.39
N LEU A 51 21.05 -3.92 0.26
CA LEU A 51 19.67 -3.50 0.09
C LEU A 51 19.47 -2.92 -1.33
N ARG A 52 18.27 -3.13 -1.86
CA ARG A 52 17.81 -2.57 -3.13
C ARG A 52 16.81 -1.47 -2.82
N TYR A 53 17.29 -0.23 -2.79
CA TYR A 53 16.43 0.93 -2.62
C TYR A 53 15.71 1.25 -3.93
N LEU A 54 14.39 1.38 -3.86
CA LEU A 54 13.55 1.76 -4.99
C LEU A 54 12.86 3.10 -4.72
N GLN A 55 12.99 4.01 -5.68
CA GLN A 55 12.29 5.29 -5.71
C GLN A 55 11.85 5.57 -7.15
N HIS A 56 10.58 5.26 -7.46
CA HIS A 56 10.04 5.31 -8.83
C HIS A 56 10.85 4.45 -9.80
N SER A 57 11.16 3.22 -9.38
CA SER A 57 12.04 2.32 -10.15
C SER A 57 11.65 0.86 -9.96
N SER A 58 11.99 0.04 -10.95
CA SER A 58 11.79 -1.41 -10.91
C SER A 58 13.10 -2.16 -10.70
N ILE A 59 12.98 -3.34 -10.11
CA ILE A 59 14.01 -4.38 -10.14
C ILE A 59 13.37 -5.73 -10.44
N THR A 60 14.06 -6.61 -11.17
CA THR A 60 13.64 -8.00 -11.29
C THR A 60 14.49 -8.87 -10.39
N LEU A 61 13.84 -9.52 -9.42
CA LEU A 61 14.46 -10.48 -8.51
C LEU A 61 14.36 -11.87 -9.12
N SER A 62 15.42 -12.66 -8.97
CA SER A 62 15.48 -14.05 -9.43
C SER A 62 15.54 -14.96 -8.21
N PHE A 63 14.75 -16.03 -8.22
CA PHE A 63 14.65 -17.03 -7.16
C PHE A 63 14.90 -18.42 -7.74
N HIS A 64 15.20 -19.39 -6.87
CA HIS A 64 15.43 -20.79 -7.26
C HIS A 64 16.40 -20.92 -8.44
N HIS A 65 17.57 -20.27 -8.33
CA HIS A 65 18.59 -20.24 -9.40
C HIS A 65 18.09 -19.72 -10.75
N GLY A 66 17.12 -18.79 -10.74
CA GLY A 66 16.59 -18.14 -11.94
C GLY A 66 15.36 -18.80 -12.55
N GLN A 67 14.85 -19.89 -11.96
CA GLN A 67 13.62 -20.54 -12.42
C GLN A 67 12.37 -19.69 -12.22
N ARG A 68 12.40 -18.78 -11.24
CA ARG A 68 11.32 -17.83 -10.97
C ARG A 68 11.87 -16.42 -10.96
N ARG A 69 11.14 -15.50 -11.59
CA ARG A 69 11.45 -14.07 -11.61
C ARG A 69 10.24 -13.29 -11.12
N LEU A 70 10.47 -12.26 -10.33
CA LEU A 70 9.44 -11.31 -9.90
C LEU A 70 9.91 -9.88 -10.19
N LYS A 71 9.10 -9.11 -10.89
CA LYS A 71 9.30 -7.68 -11.12
C LYS A 71 8.68 -6.90 -9.96
N VAL A 72 9.54 -6.22 -9.21
CA VAL A 72 9.16 -5.37 -8.09
C VAL A 72 9.26 -3.91 -8.53
N TYR A 73 8.22 -3.11 -8.29
CA TYR A 73 8.26 -1.66 -8.45
C TYR A 73 8.04 -0.98 -7.10
N GLY A 74 8.84 0.04 -6.80
CA GLY A 74 8.78 0.76 -5.53
C GLY A 74 8.66 2.26 -5.70
N ALA A 75 7.73 2.90 -4.99
CA ALA A 75 7.48 4.34 -5.09
C ALA A 75 7.02 4.94 -3.73
N PRO A 76 7.65 6.03 -3.25
CA PRO A 76 7.47 6.50 -1.88
C PRO A 76 6.38 7.58 -1.71
N GLN A 77 5.86 8.14 -2.82
CA GLN A 77 5.05 9.35 -2.79
C GLN A 77 3.74 9.16 -2.03
N ILE A 78 3.36 10.17 -1.23
CA ILE A 78 2.13 10.15 -0.43
C ILE A 78 1.33 11.46 -0.56
N PRO A 79 -0.01 11.41 -0.42
CA PRO A 79 -0.77 12.62 -0.21
C PRO A 79 -0.30 13.33 1.07
N ALA A 80 -0.21 14.66 1.04
CA ALA A 80 0.27 15.45 2.17
C ALA A 80 -0.47 15.12 3.48
N CYS A 81 0.29 14.99 4.56
CA CYS A 81 -0.16 14.55 5.89
C CYS A 81 0.49 15.31 7.06
N GLY A 82 1.30 16.33 6.79
CA GLY A 82 2.04 17.09 7.81
C GLY A 82 2.86 18.22 7.19
N GLY A 83 3.90 18.68 7.88
CA GLY A 83 4.71 19.83 7.46
C GLY A 83 5.81 19.48 6.48
N GLU A 84 6.66 20.48 6.19
CA GLU A 84 7.76 20.37 5.23
C GLU A 84 8.84 19.36 5.63
N GLU A 85 8.86 18.92 6.90
CA GLU A 85 9.73 17.86 7.40
C GLU A 85 9.38 16.48 6.85
N PHE A 86 8.14 16.27 6.40
CA PHE A 86 7.73 15.00 5.83
C PHE A 86 8.12 14.88 4.35
N ALA A 87 8.79 13.77 4.04
CA ALA A 87 9.29 13.47 2.71
C ALA A 87 8.20 12.97 1.76
N PHE A 88 8.46 13.14 0.47
CA PHE A 88 7.71 12.54 -0.64
C PHE A 88 6.22 12.95 -0.70
N GLN A 89 5.86 14.08 -0.12
CA GLN A 89 4.51 14.59 -0.18
C GLN A 89 4.17 15.24 -1.53
N TYR A 90 2.92 15.06 -1.96
CA TYR A 90 2.24 15.84 -2.99
C TYR A 90 0.90 16.36 -2.44
N PRO A 91 0.35 17.46 -2.98
CA PRO A 91 -0.94 17.99 -2.51
C PRO A 91 -2.05 16.94 -2.60
N ARG A 92 -2.89 16.85 -1.57
CA ARG A 92 -3.98 15.86 -1.55
C ARG A 92 -5.00 16.19 -2.63
N GLY A 93 -5.35 15.18 -3.44
CA GLY A 93 -6.25 15.32 -4.59
C GLY A 93 -5.51 15.41 -5.94
N ASP A 94 -4.24 15.82 -5.92
CA ASP A 94 -3.40 15.83 -7.12
C ASP A 94 -3.07 14.39 -7.54
N ASP A 95 -3.02 14.18 -8.85
CA ASP A 95 -2.62 12.90 -9.42
C ASP A 95 -1.10 12.79 -9.49
N ALA A 96 -0.56 11.86 -8.69
CA ALA A 96 0.85 11.52 -8.66
C ALA A 96 1.10 10.02 -9.00
N TRP A 97 0.09 9.34 -9.55
CA TRP A 97 0.10 7.88 -9.72
C TRP A 97 -0.24 7.40 -11.12
N SER A 98 -1.15 8.05 -11.83
CA SER A 98 -1.58 7.56 -13.15
C SER A 98 -0.40 7.36 -14.09
N GLU A 99 -0.32 6.16 -14.67
CA GLU A 99 0.70 5.75 -15.65
C GLU A 99 2.14 5.76 -15.11
N THR A 100 2.33 5.77 -13.79
CA THR A 100 3.66 5.76 -13.17
C THR A 100 4.18 4.36 -12.90
N VAL A 101 3.30 3.36 -12.73
CA VAL A 101 3.66 1.98 -12.42
C VAL A 101 3.73 1.17 -13.73
N PRO A 102 4.88 0.57 -14.08
CA PRO A 102 4.98 -0.19 -15.32
C PRO A 102 4.06 -1.42 -15.34
N ASP A 103 3.53 -1.75 -16.52
CA ASP A 103 2.80 -2.99 -16.75
C ASP A 103 3.66 -4.23 -16.43
N GLY A 104 2.97 -5.32 -16.09
CA GLY A 104 3.59 -6.58 -15.69
C GLY A 104 4.40 -6.49 -14.39
N THR A 105 4.13 -5.49 -13.55
CA THR A 105 4.67 -5.44 -12.18
C THR A 105 3.99 -6.53 -11.35
N ASP A 106 4.79 -7.49 -10.85
CA ASP A 106 4.28 -8.58 -10.01
C ASP A 106 4.05 -8.12 -8.57
N VAL A 107 5.00 -7.34 -8.04
CA VAL A 107 4.97 -6.82 -6.68
C VAL A 107 5.09 -5.30 -6.70
N LEU A 108 4.06 -4.62 -6.22
CA LEU A 108 4.07 -3.18 -6.02
C LEU A 108 4.35 -2.87 -4.55
N VAL A 109 5.28 -1.96 -4.28
CA VAL A 109 5.60 -1.47 -2.94
C VAL A 109 5.40 0.03 -2.90
N THR A 110 4.43 0.51 -2.11
CA THR A 110 4.15 1.95 -1.93
C THR A 110 4.15 2.31 -0.47
N HIS A 111 4.43 3.57 -0.13
CA HIS A 111 4.34 3.97 1.29
C HIS A 111 2.87 4.14 1.71
N THR A 112 2.07 4.83 0.90
CA THR A 112 0.63 5.03 1.14
C THR A 112 -0.23 3.85 0.64
N PRO A 113 -1.34 3.52 1.33
CA PRO A 113 -2.32 2.57 0.82
C PRO A 113 -3.14 3.15 -0.36
N PRO A 114 -3.70 2.30 -1.25
CA PRO A 114 -4.78 2.71 -2.13
C PRO A 114 -6.03 3.03 -1.30
N LYS A 115 -6.84 3.97 -1.77
CA LYS A 115 -8.07 4.37 -1.08
C LYS A 115 -9.02 3.19 -0.88
N HIS A 116 -9.69 3.12 0.27
CA HIS A 116 -10.64 2.08 0.69
C HIS A 116 -10.05 0.72 1.09
N HIS A 117 -8.73 0.55 0.96
CA HIS A 117 -8.06 -0.73 1.13
C HIS A 117 -7.05 -0.65 2.28
N LEU A 118 -7.42 -1.20 3.44
CA LEU A 118 -6.65 -1.14 4.69
C LEU A 118 -6.13 0.27 5.05
N ASP A 119 -6.94 1.30 4.77
CA ASP A 119 -6.63 2.74 4.96
C ASP A 119 -7.45 3.42 6.08
N LEU A 120 -8.24 2.63 6.80
CA LEU A 120 -9.08 3.07 7.91
C LEU A 120 -8.30 3.18 9.24
N PRO A 121 -8.81 3.94 10.22
CA PRO A 121 -10.04 4.75 10.20
C PRO A 121 -9.84 6.13 9.57
N ALA A 122 -8.61 6.50 9.23
CA ALA A 122 -8.30 7.84 8.73
C ALA A 122 -8.79 8.05 7.28
N ALA A 123 -9.01 6.96 6.52
CA ALA A 123 -9.41 6.99 5.12
C ALA A 123 -8.47 7.87 4.27
N LEU A 124 -7.16 7.76 4.54
CA LEU A 124 -6.13 8.60 3.94
C LEU A 124 -5.45 7.97 2.72
N GLY A 125 -5.94 6.81 2.26
CA GLY A 125 -5.45 6.18 1.04
C GLY A 125 -5.68 7.05 -0.20
N CYS A 126 -4.92 6.80 -1.26
CA CYS A 126 -4.97 7.61 -2.48
C CYS A 126 -5.90 7.01 -3.54
N GLU A 127 -6.81 7.82 -4.06
CA GLU A 127 -7.75 7.46 -5.13
C GLU A 127 -7.03 7.16 -6.46
N HIS A 128 -6.01 7.94 -6.81
CA HIS A 128 -5.25 7.76 -8.03
C HIS A 128 -4.38 6.50 -7.96
N LEU A 129 -3.84 6.18 -6.77
CA LEU A 129 -3.17 4.90 -6.54
C LEU A 129 -4.13 3.71 -6.70
N LEU A 130 -5.38 3.81 -6.22
CA LEU A 130 -6.38 2.77 -6.45
C LEU A 130 -6.63 2.56 -7.95
N GLY A 131 -6.76 3.66 -8.72
CA GLY A 131 -6.89 3.61 -10.18
C GLY A 131 -5.70 2.91 -10.84
N GLU A 132 -4.49 3.27 -10.43
CA GLU A 132 -3.26 2.70 -10.97
C GLU A 132 -3.09 1.21 -10.63
N VAL A 133 -3.42 0.80 -9.40
CA VAL A 133 -3.40 -0.61 -8.99
C VAL A 133 -4.45 -1.42 -9.75
N ARG A 134 -5.63 -0.86 -9.99
CA ARG A 134 -6.67 -1.49 -10.82
C ARG A 134 -6.23 -1.68 -12.28
N ARG A 135 -5.42 -0.75 -12.80
CA ARG A 135 -4.85 -0.81 -14.15
C ARG A 135 -3.77 -1.88 -14.26
N VAL A 136 -2.83 -1.89 -13.33
CA VAL A 136 -1.65 -2.79 -13.36
C VAL A 136 -1.96 -4.20 -12.85
N GLN A 137 -2.89 -4.34 -11.90
CA GLN A 137 -3.28 -5.60 -11.27
C GLN A 137 -2.09 -6.44 -10.77
N PRO A 138 -1.19 -5.89 -9.92
CA PRO A 138 -0.07 -6.66 -9.39
C PRO A 138 -0.56 -7.87 -8.59
N LEU A 139 0.23 -8.94 -8.54
CA LEU A 139 -0.08 -10.11 -7.71
C LEU A 139 -0.09 -9.73 -6.21
N LEU A 140 0.85 -8.86 -5.82
CA LEU A 140 1.01 -8.39 -4.45
C LEU A 140 1.21 -6.87 -4.42
N HIS A 141 0.44 -6.18 -3.59
CA HIS A 141 0.66 -4.77 -3.26
C HIS A 141 0.94 -4.63 -1.76
N VAL A 142 2.16 -4.23 -1.43
CA VAL A 142 2.62 -4.00 -0.06
C VAL A 142 2.68 -2.51 0.21
N PHE A 143 2.09 -2.09 1.33
CA PHE A 143 2.11 -0.70 1.76
C PHE A 143 2.12 -0.54 3.27
N GLY A 144 2.25 0.69 3.75
CA GLY A 144 2.29 1.03 5.17
C GLY A 144 1.57 2.34 5.45
N HIS A 145 2.26 3.24 6.16
CA HIS A 145 1.84 4.60 6.50
C HIS A 145 0.62 4.71 7.45
N ILE A 146 -0.47 4.00 7.17
CA ILE A 146 -1.69 4.00 8.00
C ILE A 146 -1.66 2.80 8.94
N HIS A 147 -1.01 2.96 10.09
CA HIS A 147 -0.80 1.87 11.05
C HIS A 147 -2.11 1.26 11.57
N ALA A 148 -3.12 2.09 11.78
CA ALA A 148 -4.45 1.67 12.21
C ALA A 148 -5.19 0.85 11.14
N GLY A 149 -4.76 0.90 9.88
CA GLY A 149 -5.29 0.04 8.81
C GLY A 149 -5.02 -1.44 9.06
N LYS A 150 -4.01 -1.75 9.88
CA LYS A 150 -3.70 -3.09 10.37
C LYS A 150 -4.21 -3.34 11.79
N SER A 151 -4.10 -2.34 12.67
CA SER A 151 -4.36 -2.52 14.12
C SER A 151 -5.78 -2.17 14.55
N GLY A 152 -6.53 -1.42 13.76
CA GLY A 152 -7.94 -1.13 14.02
C GLY A 152 -8.80 -2.39 13.88
N LEU A 153 -10.01 -2.38 14.44
CA LEU A 153 -10.89 -3.57 14.49
C LEU A 153 -10.99 -4.31 13.15
N LEU A 154 -11.25 -3.59 12.05
CA LEU A 154 -11.37 -4.18 10.71
C LEU A 154 -10.03 -4.71 10.19
N GLY A 155 -8.94 -3.97 10.41
CA GLY A 155 -7.58 -4.39 10.04
C GLY A 155 -7.14 -5.64 10.79
N TRP A 156 -7.42 -5.70 12.09
CA TRP A 156 -7.10 -6.83 12.96
C TRP A 156 -7.89 -8.08 12.56
N LEU A 157 -9.20 -7.94 12.31
CA LEU A 157 -10.05 -9.02 11.79
C LEU A 157 -9.54 -9.56 10.44
N LYS A 158 -8.98 -8.68 9.62
CA LYS A 158 -8.37 -9.01 8.33
C LYS A 158 -6.90 -9.45 8.42
N GLY A 159 -6.28 -9.43 9.60
CA GLY A 159 -4.86 -9.70 9.77
C GLY A 159 -3.93 -8.75 9.00
N GLY A 160 -4.40 -7.54 8.64
CA GLY A 160 -3.67 -6.59 7.81
C GLY A 160 -3.56 -7.00 6.33
N ARG A 161 -4.45 -7.88 5.85
CA ARG A 161 -4.45 -8.37 4.47
C ARG A 161 -5.83 -8.38 3.86
N GLU A 162 -5.90 -8.24 2.56
CA GLU A 162 -7.11 -8.52 1.81
C GLU A 162 -6.79 -9.01 0.40
N VAL A 163 -7.73 -9.77 -0.18
CA VAL A 163 -7.63 -10.24 -1.55
C VAL A 163 -8.67 -9.48 -2.36
N VAL A 164 -8.21 -8.67 -3.30
CA VAL A 164 -9.05 -7.83 -4.14
C VAL A 164 -9.18 -8.49 -5.51
N LYS A 165 -10.41 -8.84 -5.87
CA LYS A 165 -10.73 -9.32 -7.22
C LYS A 165 -11.23 -8.15 -8.04
N TRP A 166 -10.60 -7.90 -9.18
CA TRP A 166 -10.91 -6.73 -10.03
C TRP A 166 -12.16 -6.96 -10.89
N CYS A 167 -13.31 -7.17 -10.25
CA CYS A 167 -14.61 -7.37 -10.90
C CYS A 167 -15.52 -6.13 -10.81
N GLU A 168 -16.68 -6.18 -11.47
CA GLU A 168 -17.67 -5.10 -11.42
C GLU A 168 -18.24 -4.89 -10.00
N ALA A 169 -18.44 -5.97 -9.25
CA ALA A 169 -18.92 -5.89 -7.86
C ALA A 169 -17.93 -5.13 -6.97
N GLN A 170 -16.62 -5.36 -7.12
CA GLN A 170 -15.58 -4.61 -6.42
C GLN A 170 -15.63 -3.11 -6.76
N ALA A 171 -15.78 -2.79 -8.05
CA ALA A 171 -15.91 -1.39 -8.51
C ALA A 171 -17.15 -0.71 -7.91
N ALA A 172 -18.26 -1.44 -7.80
CA ALA A 172 -19.48 -0.95 -7.19
C ALA A 172 -19.30 -0.67 -5.69
N SER A 173 -18.62 -1.55 -4.94
CA SER A 173 -18.28 -1.32 -3.53
C SER A 173 -17.46 -0.05 -3.33
N GLU A 174 -16.39 0.11 -4.11
CA GLU A 174 -15.50 1.28 -4.06
C GLU A 174 -16.28 2.57 -4.34
N LYS A 175 -17.21 2.55 -5.30
CA LYS A 175 -18.08 3.67 -5.61
C LYS A 175 -19.08 4.00 -4.49
N VAL A 176 -19.56 3.00 -3.75
CA VAL A 176 -20.41 3.23 -2.57
C VAL A 176 -19.60 3.88 -1.45
N LEU A 177 -18.38 3.41 -1.23
CA LEU A 177 -17.46 3.95 -0.22
C LEU A 177 -16.95 5.36 -0.57
N SER A 178 -16.85 5.70 -1.85
CA SER A 178 -16.40 7.02 -2.29
C SER A 178 -17.45 8.13 -2.11
N ARG A 179 -18.72 7.77 -1.85
CA ARG A 179 -19.78 8.75 -1.58
C ARG A 179 -19.58 9.30 -0.17
N ASN A 180 -19.41 10.61 -0.07
CA ASN A 180 -19.26 11.31 1.21
C ASN A 180 -20.59 11.21 1.98
N GLN A 181 -20.66 10.33 2.96
CA GLN A 181 -21.92 9.98 3.64
C GLN A 181 -21.89 10.49 5.09
N GLY A 182 -22.58 11.62 5.32
CA GLY A 182 -22.93 12.07 6.66
C GLY A 182 -24.00 11.20 7.30
N LEU A 183 -24.20 11.32 8.61
CA LEU A 183 -25.10 10.47 9.44
C LEU A 183 -26.54 10.30 8.89
N PHE A 184 -27.03 11.24 8.08
CA PHE A 184 -28.36 11.22 7.47
C PHE A 184 -28.54 10.19 6.34
N THR A 185 -27.47 9.60 5.81
CA THR A 185 -27.56 8.63 4.70
C THR A 185 -27.96 7.23 5.16
N MET A 186 -27.81 6.88 6.44
CA MET A 186 -28.31 5.61 7.01
C MET A 186 -29.84 5.48 6.92
N PHE A 187 -30.57 6.56 6.68
CA PHE A 187 -32.03 6.56 6.50
C PHE A 187 -32.48 6.62 5.05
N ASN A 188 -31.56 6.59 4.07
CA ASN A 188 -31.93 6.63 2.66
C ASN A 188 -32.23 5.21 2.14
N PRO A 189 -33.51 4.86 1.83
CA PRO A 189 -33.89 3.51 1.39
C PRO A 189 -33.22 3.11 0.07
N LYS A 190 -32.84 4.09 -0.77
CA LYS A 190 -32.12 3.81 -2.02
C LYS A 190 -30.73 3.23 -1.77
N ILE A 191 -30.05 3.66 -0.71
CA ILE A 191 -28.73 3.13 -0.32
C ILE A 191 -28.87 1.70 0.20
N TRP A 192 -29.93 1.39 0.95
CA TRP A 192 -30.21 0.03 1.40
C TRP A 192 -30.59 -0.90 0.24
N ILE A 193 -31.29 -0.40 -0.78
CA ILE A 193 -31.55 -1.14 -2.02
C ILE A 193 -30.26 -1.39 -2.78
N GLU A 194 -29.41 -0.38 -2.96
CA GLU A 194 -28.10 -0.52 -3.62
C GLU A 194 -27.18 -1.47 -2.83
N PHE A 195 -27.22 -1.44 -1.50
CA PHE A 195 -26.51 -2.39 -0.62
C PHE A 195 -27.05 -3.81 -0.74
N ALA A 196 -28.38 -3.99 -0.78
CA ALA A 196 -29.00 -5.30 -0.99
C ALA A 196 -28.69 -5.85 -2.39
N GLN A 197 -28.67 -5.00 -3.42
CA GLN A 197 -28.21 -5.35 -4.77
C GLN A 197 -26.73 -5.73 -4.77
N PHE A 198 -25.89 -5.00 -4.02
CA PHE A 198 -24.48 -5.33 -3.82
C PHE A 198 -24.29 -6.70 -3.15
N VAL A 199 -25.02 -6.98 -2.06
CA VAL A 199 -25.00 -8.29 -1.39
C VAL A 199 -25.48 -9.37 -2.35
N GLY A 200 -26.55 -9.13 -3.11
CA GLY A 200 -27.08 -10.05 -4.10
C GLY A 200 -26.08 -10.36 -5.23
N GLN A 201 -25.42 -9.34 -5.77
CA GLN A 201 -24.37 -9.48 -6.79
C GLN A 201 -23.11 -10.14 -6.23
N GLY A 202 -22.74 -9.86 -4.98
CA GLY A 202 -21.64 -10.52 -4.29
C GLY A 202 -21.90 -12.01 -4.09
N VAL A 203 -23.10 -12.38 -3.63
CA VAL A 203 -23.51 -13.79 -3.49
C VAL A 203 -23.58 -14.49 -4.85
N ALA A 204 -24.17 -13.83 -5.86
CA ALA A 204 -24.24 -14.38 -7.22
C ALA A 204 -22.85 -14.53 -7.85
N GLY A 205 -21.93 -13.58 -7.63
CA GLY A 205 -20.55 -13.64 -8.11
C GLY A 205 -19.75 -14.77 -7.44
N VAL A 206 -19.87 -14.94 -6.13
CA VAL A 206 -19.26 -16.07 -5.39
C VAL A 206 -19.79 -17.41 -5.88
N LEU A 207 -21.11 -17.51 -6.13
CA LEU A 207 -21.73 -18.71 -6.70
C LEU A 207 -21.25 -18.96 -8.14
N TRP A 208 -21.15 -17.92 -8.96
CA TRP A 208 -20.68 -18.01 -10.35
C TRP A 208 -19.22 -18.49 -10.42
N GLU A 209 -18.35 -17.95 -9.57
CA GLU A 209 -16.94 -18.35 -9.50
C GLU A 209 -16.77 -19.80 -9.00
N ARG A 210 -17.57 -20.21 -8.01
CA ARG A 210 -17.49 -21.55 -7.42
C ARG A 210 -18.07 -22.64 -8.32
N VAL A 211 -19.00 -22.30 -9.21
CA VAL A 211 -19.64 -23.24 -10.13
C VAL A 211 -18.96 -23.25 -11.50
N TRP A 212 -18.45 -22.11 -11.98
CA TRP A 212 -18.01 -21.95 -13.38
C TRP A 212 -16.56 -21.50 -13.58
N GLY A 213 -15.76 -21.38 -12.50
CA GLY A 213 -14.31 -21.19 -12.62
C GLY A 213 -13.91 -19.86 -13.25
N GLY A 214 -14.44 -18.74 -12.76
CA GLY A 214 -14.05 -17.41 -13.21
C GLY A 214 -12.57 -17.13 -12.95
N SER A 215 -11.80 -16.91 -14.02
CA SER A 215 -10.44 -16.36 -13.98
C SER A 215 -10.54 -14.85 -13.75
N SER A 216 -10.55 -14.43 -12.49
CA SER A 216 -10.33 -13.03 -12.13
C SER A 216 -8.91 -12.90 -11.58
N ASN A 217 -8.09 -12.03 -12.20
CA ASN A 217 -6.82 -11.62 -11.62
C ASN A 217 -7.10 -10.97 -10.27
N ALA A 218 -6.50 -11.52 -9.21
CA ALA A 218 -6.65 -11.02 -7.86
C ALA A 218 -5.34 -10.41 -7.38
N THR A 219 -5.43 -9.30 -6.65
CA THR A 219 -4.30 -8.66 -5.97
C THR A 219 -4.39 -8.97 -4.49
N VAL A 220 -3.32 -9.49 -3.91
CA VAL A 220 -3.17 -9.55 -2.45
C VAL A 220 -2.65 -8.20 -1.98
N MET A 221 -3.43 -7.50 -1.16
CA MET A 221 -3.03 -6.24 -0.54
C MET A 221 -2.61 -6.47 0.89
N VAL A 222 -1.49 -5.86 1.29
CA VAL A 222 -0.90 -6.05 2.62
C VAL A 222 -0.49 -4.71 3.21
N ASN A 223 -1.12 -4.36 4.34
CA ASN A 223 -0.62 -3.32 5.21
C ASN A 223 0.47 -3.92 6.11
N ALA A 224 1.73 -3.62 5.78
CA ALA A 224 2.91 -4.15 6.44
C ALA A 224 3.33 -3.36 7.69
N SER A 225 2.51 -2.42 8.18
CA SER A 225 2.83 -1.66 9.39
C SER A 225 3.18 -2.57 10.57
N LEU A 226 4.32 -2.34 11.22
CA LEU A 226 4.69 -3.02 12.45
C LEU A 226 4.20 -2.26 13.69
N MET A 227 4.02 -0.95 13.57
CA MET A 227 3.57 -0.08 14.65
C MET A 227 2.08 -0.27 14.93
N TYR A 228 1.72 -0.35 16.22
CA TYR A 228 0.33 -0.46 16.64
C TYR A 228 -0.32 0.91 16.72
N ASN A 229 -1.23 1.20 15.78
CA ASN A 229 -1.85 2.53 15.66
C ASN A 229 -0.76 3.62 15.72
N ASN A 230 -0.91 4.62 16.60
CA ASN A 230 0.06 5.69 16.80
C ASN A 230 0.82 5.57 18.14
N SER A 231 0.99 4.35 18.67
CA SER A 231 1.59 4.13 19.99
C SER A 231 3.11 4.33 20.06
N GLY A 232 3.80 4.31 18.93
CA GLY A 232 5.26 4.25 18.84
C GLY A 232 5.84 2.86 19.12
N GLN A 233 5.00 1.85 19.36
CA GLN A 233 5.42 0.49 19.70
C GLN A 233 5.16 -0.50 18.56
N LEU A 234 6.14 -1.35 18.30
CA LEU A 234 6.09 -2.39 17.27
C LEU A 234 5.45 -3.66 17.81
N TRP A 235 4.12 -3.75 17.75
CA TRP A 235 3.38 -4.95 18.21
C TRP A 235 2.81 -5.80 17.08
N ASN A 236 2.66 -5.24 15.89
CA ASN A 236 2.16 -6.03 14.78
C ASN A 236 3.27 -6.92 14.23
N PRO A 237 2.99 -8.20 13.96
CA PRO A 237 4.00 -9.10 13.43
C PRO A 237 4.33 -8.77 11.96
N PRO A 238 5.56 -9.09 11.51
CA PRO A 238 5.91 -9.13 10.08
C PRO A 238 4.92 -9.98 9.28
N GLN A 239 4.74 -9.65 8.01
CA GLN A 239 3.78 -10.33 7.14
C GLN A 239 4.52 -11.29 6.20
N VAL A 240 4.20 -12.59 6.31
CA VAL A 240 4.67 -13.61 5.36
C VAL A 240 3.56 -13.93 4.37
N VAL A 241 3.78 -13.67 3.09
CA VAL A 241 2.80 -13.89 2.02
C VAL A 241 3.33 -14.96 1.08
N GLU A 242 2.48 -15.92 0.75
CA GLU A 242 2.75 -16.92 -0.28
C GLU A 242 2.18 -16.42 -1.60
N ILE A 243 3.04 -16.33 -2.61
CA ILE A 243 2.73 -15.86 -3.97
C ILE A 243 3.25 -16.85 -4.99
#